data_AF-Q8K3J6-F1
#
_entry.id   AF-Q8K3J6-F1
#
_cell.length_a   1.000
_cell.length_b   1.000
_cell.length_c   1.000
_cell.angle_alpha   90.00
_cell.angle_beta   90.00
_cell.angle_gamma   90.00
#
_symmetry.space_group_name_H-M   'P 1'
#
loop_
_entity.id
_entity.type
_entity.pdbx_description
1 polymer ?
#
loop_
_entity_poly.entity_id
_entity_poly.type
_entity_poly.pdbx_seq_one_letter_code
_entity_poly.pdbx_strand_id
1 'polypeptide(L)'
;NFFIVPQVLDYFPKDFSIHGGSLLTIKGTALRGWKATVVYVGRQACLTVNFSSDFIQCIVPAGNGSAALEIDVDGVLYHIGLVDYSSIFTPELLSVSRSQDILTFTVARISGAANVDIFIGTSPCLGVAGNRTVLQCMVPLLPAGEYLVTG
;
A
#
# COMPACT_ATOMS: atom_id res chain seq x y z
N ASN A 1 8.77 -31.21 -26.34
CA ASN A 1 9.14 -30.13 -25.41
C ASN A 1 8.01 -29.96 -24.42
N PHE A 2 8.29 -29.73 -23.13
CA PHE A 2 7.28 -29.50 -22.09
C PHE A 2 7.57 -28.15 -21.40
N PHE A 3 6.52 -27.40 -21.09
CA PHE A 3 6.62 -26.08 -20.47
C PHE A 3 5.90 -26.10 -19.12
N ILE A 4 6.57 -25.58 -18.09
CA ILE A 4 5.96 -25.27 -16.81
C ILE A 4 5.49 -23.82 -16.88
N VAL A 5 4.23 -23.57 -16.55
CA VAL A 5 3.64 -22.23 -16.50
C VAL A 5 3.31 -21.86 -15.05
N PRO A 6 3.35 -20.57 -14.69
CA PRO A 6 2.95 -20.13 -13.35
C PRO A 6 1.50 -20.57 -13.07
N GLN A 7 1.26 -21.05 -11.84
CA GLN A 7 -0.08 -21.36 -11.36
C GLN A 7 -0.35 -20.48 -10.15
N VAL A 8 -1.20 -19.45 -10.32
CA VAL A 8 -1.63 -18.62 -9.20
C VAL A 8 -2.79 -19.31 -8.49
N LEU A 9 -2.65 -19.48 -7.18
CA LEU A 9 -3.65 -20.10 -6.30
C LEU A 9 -4.55 -19.04 -5.65
N ASP A 10 -3.95 -17.95 -5.16
CA ASP A 10 -4.68 -16.85 -4.52
C ASP A 10 -3.86 -15.55 -4.54
N TYR A 11 -4.52 -14.42 -4.35
CA TYR A 11 -3.88 -13.13 -4.12
C TYR A 11 -4.70 -12.25 -3.18
N PHE A 12 -3.99 -11.49 -2.33
CA PHE A 12 -4.61 -10.64 -1.33
C PHE A 12 -3.71 -9.43 -1.00
N PRO A 13 -4.30 -8.25 -0.74
CA PRO A 13 -5.72 -7.91 -0.84
C PRO A 13 -6.18 -7.70 -2.29
N LYS A 14 -7.50 -7.55 -2.49
CA LYS A 14 -8.11 -7.24 -3.80
C LYS A 14 -8.55 -5.78 -3.91
N ASP A 15 -8.74 -5.12 -2.77
CA ASP A 15 -9.17 -3.73 -2.67
C ASP A 15 -8.06 -2.85 -2.10
N PHE A 16 -7.88 -1.68 -2.69
CA PHE A 16 -6.77 -0.78 -2.41
C PHE A 16 -7.20 0.69 -2.31
N SER A 17 -6.43 1.45 -1.53
CA SER A 17 -6.44 2.92 -1.54
C SER A 17 -6.09 3.43 -2.94
N ILE A 18 -6.72 4.51 -3.39
CA ILE A 18 -6.37 5.16 -4.68
C ILE A 18 -4.91 5.63 -4.72
N HIS A 19 -4.29 5.83 -3.55
CA HIS A 19 -2.88 6.21 -3.45
C HIS A 19 -1.90 5.02 -3.54
N GLY A 20 -2.40 3.78 -3.59
CA GLY A 20 -1.57 2.58 -3.64
C GLY A 20 -0.79 2.37 -2.36
N GLY A 21 0.46 1.90 -2.48
CA GLY A 21 1.40 1.78 -1.35
C GLY A 21 1.18 0.57 -0.45
N SER A 22 0.11 -0.20 -0.66
CA SER A 22 -0.17 -1.42 0.11
C SER A 22 0.56 -2.64 -0.45
N LEU A 23 0.87 -3.59 0.43
CA LEU A 23 1.52 -4.86 0.07
C LEU A 23 0.50 -5.85 -0.52
N LEU A 24 0.65 -6.18 -1.79
CA LEU A 24 -0.02 -7.29 -2.45
C LEU A 24 0.81 -8.57 -2.28
N THR A 25 0.16 -9.66 -1.87
CA THR A 25 0.74 -11.01 -1.84
C THR A 25 0.03 -11.91 -2.83
N ILE A 26 0.78 -12.49 -3.76
CA ILE A 26 0.34 -13.50 -4.72
C ILE A 26 0.92 -14.84 -4.28
N LYS A 27 0.10 -15.88 -4.15
CA LYS A 27 0.51 -17.25 -3.80
C LYS A 27 0.28 -18.17 -4.98
N GLY A 28 1.19 -19.10 -5.20
CA GLY A 28 1.12 -19.97 -6.36
C GLY A 28 2.24 -21.00 -6.40
N THR A 29 2.51 -21.49 -7.60
CA THR A 29 3.68 -22.30 -7.92
C THR A 29 4.28 -21.84 -9.24
N ALA A 30 5.57 -22.11 -9.43
CA ALA A 30 6.33 -21.73 -10.62
C ALA A 30 6.23 -20.23 -10.98
N LEU A 31 6.14 -19.36 -9.97
CA LEU A 31 6.01 -17.90 -10.15
C LEU A 31 7.33 -17.21 -10.54
N ARG A 32 8.46 -17.91 -10.37
CA ARG A 32 9.80 -17.38 -10.67
C ARG A 32 10.26 -17.80 -12.07
N GLY A 33 10.45 -16.82 -12.94
CA GLY A 33 11.09 -16.97 -14.24
C GLY A 33 12.60 -17.18 -14.10
N TRP A 34 13.22 -17.64 -15.18
CA TRP A 34 14.66 -17.86 -15.27
C TRP A 34 15.44 -16.56 -15.40
N LYS A 35 14.91 -15.59 -16.15
CA LYS A 35 15.50 -14.27 -16.36
C LYS A 35 14.83 -13.22 -15.48
N ALA A 36 13.51 -13.11 -15.56
CA ALA A 36 12.78 -12.07 -14.87
C ALA A 36 11.33 -12.48 -14.58
N THR A 37 10.81 -11.98 -13.46
CA THR A 37 9.38 -11.96 -13.15
C THR A 37 9.01 -10.53 -12.79
N VAL A 38 7.96 -9.99 -13.40
CA VAL A 38 7.42 -8.65 -13.08
C VAL A 38 5.92 -8.76 -12.89
N VAL A 39 5.40 -8.14 -11.82
CA VAL A 39 3.96 -8.04 -11.59
C VAL A 39 3.48 -6.67 -12.08
N TYR A 40 2.38 -6.66 -12.82
CA TYR A 40 1.73 -5.45 -13.30
C TYR A 40 0.34 -5.31 -12.66
N VAL A 41 0.03 -4.08 -12.25
CA VAL A 41 -1.31 -3.66 -11.88
C VAL A 41 -1.76 -2.59 -12.88
N GLY A 42 -2.70 -2.95 -13.74
CA GLY A 42 -3.06 -2.18 -14.93
C GLY A 42 -1.85 -2.08 -15.88
N ARG A 43 -1.34 -0.86 -16.09
CA ARG A 43 -0.17 -0.61 -16.95
C ARG A 43 1.10 -0.28 -16.17
N GLN A 44 1.07 -0.43 -14.84
CA GLN A 44 2.14 0.00 -13.95
C GLN A 44 2.77 -1.20 -13.25
N ALA A 45 4.09 -1.19 -13.13
CA ALA A 45 4.80 -2.24 -12.43
C ALA A 45 4.57 -2.13 -10.91
N CYS A 46 4.29 -3.27 -10.28
CA CYS A 46 4.26 -3.41 -8.83
C CYS A 46 5.71 -3.50 -8.31
N LEU A 47 6.02 -2.77 -7.23
CA LEU A 47 7.38 -2.73 -6.69
C LEU A 47 7.66 -3.98 -5.86
N THR A 48 8.39 -4.95 -6.41
CA THR A 48 8.70 -6.22 -5.74
C THR A 48 9.50 -5.99 -4.45
N VAL A 49 8.97 -6.52 -3.34
CA VAL A 49 9.61 -6.49 -2.01
C VAL A 49 10.25 -7.83 -1.69
N ASN A 50 9.55 -8.92 -1.98
CA ASN A 50 10.01 -10.28 -1.69
C ASN A 50 9.37 -11.25 -2.68
N PHE A 51 10.08 -12.30 -3.09
CA PHE A 51 9.51 -13.30 -3.99
C PHE A 51 10.23 -14.64 -3.92
N SER A 52 9.51 -15.68 -4.28
CA SER A 52 9.99 -17.05 -4.42
C SER A 52 9.26 -17.74 -5.58
N SER A 53 9.48 -19.04 -5.76
CA SER A 53 8.70 -19.84 -6.71
C SER A 53 7.23 -20.01 -6.27
N ASP A 54 6.93 -19.82 -4.98
CA ASP A 54 5.62 -20.15 -4.39
C ASP A 54 4.82 -18.90 -3.96
N PHE A 55 5.46 -17.73 -3.91
CA PHE A 55 4.78 -16.47 -3.64
C PHE A 55 5.53 -15.26 -4.22
N ILE A 56 4.81 -14.16 -4.44
CA ILE A 56 5.36 -12.84 -4.75
C ILE A 56 4.71 -11.82 -3.81
N GLN A 57 5.50 -10.91 -3.25
CA GLN A 57 5.04 -9.77 -2.47
C GLN A 57 5.56 -8.49 -3.09
N CYS A 58 4.66 -7.55 -3.39
CA CYS A 58 5.00 -6.30 -4.04
C CYS A 58 4.12 -5.15 -3.56
N ILE A 59 4.62 -3.92 -3.64
CA ILE A 59 3.86 -2.70 -3.31
C ILE A 59 3.11 -2.25 -4.55
N VAL A 60 1.77 -2.19 -4.45
CA VAL A 60 0.94 -1.76 -5.58
C VAL A 60 1.09 -0.26 -5.83
N PRO A 61 1.09 0.17 -7.10
CA PRO A 61 1.15 1.58 -7.42
C PRO A 61 -0.21 2.25 -7.16
N ALA A 62 -0.24 3.58 -7.25
CA ALA A 62 -1.49 4.36 -7.19
C ALA A 62 -2.40 4.04 -8.38
N GLY A 63 -3.71 4.06 -8.16
CA GLY A 63 -4.68 3.61 -9.16
C GLY A 63 -6.08 4.16 -8.90
N ASN A 64 -7.01 3.85 -9.80
CA ASN A 64 -8.41 4.23 -9.67
C ASN A 64 -9.32 3.23 -10.40
N GLY A 65 -10.40 2.80 -9.76
CA GLY A 65 -11.30 1.78 -10.29
C GLY A 65 -10.63 0.41 -10.42
N SER A 66 -11.16 -0.44 -11.30
CA SER A 66 -10.65 -1.79 -11.52
C SER A 66 -9.41 -1.79 -12.41
N ALA A 67 -8.38 -2.53 -12.00
CA ALA A 67 -7.15 -2.72 -12.73
C ALA A 67 -6.83 -4.22 -12.90
N ALA A 68 -6.33 -4.60 -14.08
CA ALA A 68 -5.88 -5.97 -14.32
C ALA A 68 -4.64 -6.28 -13.50
N LEU A 69 -4.62 -7.44 -12.85
CA LEU A 69 -3.44 -7.99 -12.20
C LEU A 69 -2.82 -9.03 -13.13
N GLU A 70 -1.58 -8.80 -13.52
CA GLU A 70 -0.87 -9.63 -14.48
C GLU A 70 0.54 -9.94 -13.99
N ILE A 71 1.07 -11.10 -14.37
CA ILE A 71 2.46 -11.49 -14.12
C ILE A 71 3.15 -11.74 -15.46
N ASP A 72 4.22 -11.02 -15.70
CA ASP A 72 5.17 -11.31 -16.77
C ASP A 72 6.22 -12.27 -16.21
N VAL A 73 6.34 -13.44 -16.83
CA VAL A 73 7.39 -14.42 -16.54
C VAL A 73 8.20 -14.62 -17.82
N ASP A 74 9.45 -14.16 -17.81
CA ASP A 74 10.40 -14.24 -18.94
C ASP A 74 9.86 -13.70 -20.28
N GLY A 75 9.02 -12.65 -20.23
CA GLY A 75 8.41 -12.01 -21.40
C GLY A 75 7.06 -12.61 -21.82
N VAL A 76 6.51 -13.53 -21.04
CA VAL A 76 5.15 -14.07 -21.24
C VAL A 76 4.23 -13.53 -20.15
N LEU A 77 3.20 -12.81 -20.58
CA LEU A 77 2.22 -12.19 -19.68
C LEU A 77 1.06 -13.15 -19.38
N TYR A 78 0.75 -13.33 -18.09
CA TYR A 78 -0.35 -14.15 -17.60
C TYR A 78 -1.33 -13.29 -16.81
N HIS A 79 -2.59 -13.31 -17.21
CA HIS A 79 -3.66 -12.65 -16.49
C HIS A 79 -4.02 -13.44 -15.22
N ILE A 80 -3.98 -12.77 -14.07
CA ILE A 80 -4.25 -13.37 -12.75
C ILE A 80 -5.67 -13.03 -12.30
N GLY A 81 -6.10 -11.79 -12.52
CA GLY A 81 -7.41 -11.32 -12.09
C GLY A 81 -7.51 -9.80 -12.08
N LEU A 82 -8.32 -9.27 -11.17
CA LEU A 82 -8.56 -7.83 -11.02
C LEU A 82 -8.30 -7.40 -9.58
N VAL A 83 -7.86 -6.16 -9.44
CA VAL A 83 -7.84 -5.44 -8.17
C VAL A 83 -8.62 -4.15 -8.32
N ASP A 84 -9.22 -3.67 -7.23
CA ASP A 84 -10.07 -2.49 -7.21
C ASP A 84 -9.47 -1.39 -6.35
N TYR A 85 -9.47 -0.17 -6.88
CA TYR A 85 -9.04 1.03 -6.20
C TYR A 85 -10.25 1.90 -5.89
N SER A 86 -10.44 2.25 -4.62
CA SER A 86 -11.60 3.05 -4.20
C SER A 86 -11.26 4.01 -3.08
N SER A 87 -11.95 5.16 -3.09
CA SER A 87 -11.85 6.14 -2.02
C SER A 87 -12.24 5.55 -0.66
N ILE A 88 -13.11 4.53 -0.61
CA ILE A 88 -13.55 3.92 0.65
C ILE A 88 -12.38 3.25 1.41
N PHE A 89 -11.37 2.78 0.69
CA PHE A 89 -10.14 2.20 1.24
C PHE A 89 -9.00 3.21 1.35
N THR A 90 -9.28 4.49 1.13
CA THR A 90 -8.30 5.58 1.16
C THR A 90 -8.47 6.35 2.47
N PRO A 91 -7.46 6.38 3.36
CA PRO A 91 -7.49 7.19 4.57
C PRO A 91 -7.81 8.65 4.28
N GLU A 92 -8.61 9.27 5.14
CA GLU A 92 -9.00 10.67 5.00
C GLU A 92 -8.71 11.43 6.29
N LEU A 93 -8.02 12.57 6.15
CA LEU A 93 -7.80 13.52 7.23
C LEU A 93 -8.91 14.56 7.22
N LEU A 94 -9.74 14.58 8.26
CA LEU A 94 -10.89 15.48 8.37
C LEU A 94 -10.54 16.79 9.06
N SER A 95 -9.78 16.72 10.16
CA SER A 95 -9.33 17.91 10.87
C SER A 95 -8.11 17.65 11.74
N VAL A 96 -7.34 18.70 12.00
CA VAL A 96 -6.21 18.71 12.93
C VAL A 96 -6.46 19.77 13.99
N SER A 97 -6.22 19.44 15.25
CA SER A 97 -6.26 20.38 16.36
C SER A 97 -5.05 20.19 17.27
N ARG A 98 -4.63 21.26 17.95
CA ARG A 98 -3.46 21.24 18.84
C ARG A 98 -3.86 21.64 20.25
N SER A 99 -3.38 20.87 21.22
CA SER A 99 -3.42 21.23 22.64
C SER A 99 -2.04 21.02 23.23
N GLN A 100 -1.35 22.13 23.57
CA GLN A 100 0.06 22.12 23.99
C GLN A 100 0.93 21.40 22.95
N ASP A 101 1.54 20.27 23.29
CA ASP A 101 2.42 19.51 22.39
C ASP A 101 1.77 18.28 21.77
N ILE A 102 0.46 18.10 22.00
CA ILE A 102 -0.31 16.99 21.42
C ILE A 102 -1.11 17.50 20.23
N LEU A 103 -0.96 16.83 19.09
CA LEU A 103 -1.87 16.97 17.96
C LEU A 103 -2.94 15.90 18.03
N THR A 104 -4.18 16.31 17.79
CA THR A 104 -5.33 15.42 17.64
C THR A 104 -5.83 15.51 16.22
N PHE A 105 -5.88 14.37 15.54
CA PHE A 105 -6.34 14.20 14.17
C PHE A 105 -7.69 13.50 14.19
N THR A 106 -8.69 14.12 13.57
CA THR A 106 -9.93 13.44 13.24
C THR A 106 -9.76 12.84 11.86
N VAL A 107 -9.94 11.54 11.75
CA VAL A 107 -9.66 10.77 10.55
C VAL A 107 -10.84 9.86 10.20
N ALA A 108 -10.89 9.42 8.96
CA ALA A 108 -11.81 8.39 8.50
C ALA A 108 -11.06 7.34 7.68
N ARG A 109 -11.70 6.18 7.49
CA ARG A 109 -11.25 5.10 6.58
C ARG A 109 -9.86 4.53 6.88
N ILE A 110 -9.52 4.47 8.17
CA ILE A 110 -8.32 3.77 8.66
C ILE A 110 -8.70 2.51 9.45
N SER A 111 -7.79 1.53 9.47
CA SER A 111 -7.96 0.32 10.29
C SER A 111 -7.69 0.56 11.79
N GLY A 112 -6.93 1.61 12.12
CA GLY A 112 -6.47 1.98 13.45
C GLY A 112 -5.06 2.57 13.40
N ALA A 113 -4.52 2.99 14.55
CA ALA A 113 -3.24 3.70 14.64
C ALA A 113 -2.00 2.88 14.22
N ALA A 114 -2.03 1.56 14.37
CA ALA A 114 -0.85 0.69 14.20
C ALA A 114 -0.26 0.68 12.77
N ASN A 115 -1.05 1.06 11.77
CA ASN A 115 -0.65 1.08 10.36
C ASN A 115 -0.68 2.51 9.79
N VAL A 116 -0.57 3.53 10.64
CA VAL A 116 -0.61 4.94 10.25
C VAL A 116 0.64 5.63 10.73
N ASP A 117 1.39 6.16 9.79
CA ASP A 117 2.49 7.07 10.06
C ASP A 117 1.98 8.50 9.85
N ILE A 118 2.39 9.43 10.70
CA ILE A 118 2.04 10.85 10.56
C ILE A 118 3.34 11.64 10.52
N PHE A 119 3.48 12.52 9.53
CA PHE A 119 4.59 13.42 9.37
C PHE A 119 4.13 14.87 9.45
N ILE A 120 4.95 15.69 10.12
CA ILE A 120 4.81 17.13 10.23
C ILE A 120 5.99 17.74 9.46
N GLY A 121 5.73 18.21 8.24
CA GLY A 121 6.78 18.45 7.25
C GLY A 121 7.51 17.14 6.93
N THR A 122 8.81 17.09 7.23
CA THR A 122 9.65 15.89 7.04
C THR A 122 9.86 15.09 8.33
N SER A 123 9.30 15.55 9.45
CA SER A 123 9.56 14.96 10.77
C SER A 123 8.43 14.04 11.20
N PRO A 124 8.71 12.81 11.66
CA PRO A 124 7.67 11.90 12.13
C PRO A 124 7.05 12.42 13.43
N CYS A 125 5.74 12.27 13.55
CA CYS A 125 5.02 12.57 14.78
C CYS A 125 5.24 11.47 15.82
N LEU A 126 5.53 11.86 17.06
CA LEU A 126 6.01 10.90 18.07
C LEU A 126 4.84 10.19 18.75
N GLY A 127 4.86 8.85 18.70
CA GLY A 127 3.90 8.02 19.45
C GLY A 127 2.47 8.09 18.92
N VAL A 128 2.28 7.89 17.62
CA VAL A 128 0.95 7.79 16.99
C VAL A 128 0.12 6.71 17.69
N ALA A 129 -0.97 7.14 18.31
CA ALA A 129 -1.88 6.28 19.07
C ALA A 129 -3.32 6.75 18.88
N GLY A 130 -4.29 5.86 19.11
CA GLY A 130 -5.71 6.20 19.01
C GLY A 130 -6.54 5.06 18.43
N ASN A 131 -7.63 5.42 17.76
CA ASN A 131 -8.61 4.49 17.20
C ASN A 131 -8.87 4.80 15.72
N ARG A 132 -9.98 4.28 15.17
CA ARG A 132 -10.33 4.43 13.74
C ARG A 132 -10.80 5.82 13.33
N THR A 133 -11.06 6.70 14.29
CA THR A 133 -11.68 8.03 14.08
C THR A 133 -10.84 9.17 14.65
N VAL A 134 -10.02 8.88 15.65
CA VAL A 134 -9.18 9.86 16.34
C VAL A 134 -7.80 9.28 16.53
N LEU A 135 -6.79 10.00 16.04
CA LEU A 135 -5.38 9.72 16.30
C LEU A 135 -4.77 10.89 17.08
N GLN A 136 -3.76 10.58 17.87
CA GLN A 136 -2.98 11.54 18.63
C GLN A 136 -1.51 11.20 18.55
N CYS A 137 -0.67 12.23 18.54
CA CYS A 137 0.77 12.10 18.64
C CYS A 137 1.39 13.41 19.15
N MET A 138 2.63 13.33 19.62
CA MET A 138 3.37 14.49 20.11
C MET A 138 4.16 15.16 18.98
N VAL A 139 4.11 16.49 18.94
CA VAL A 139 4.87 17.30 17.98
C VAL A 139 6.36 17.17 18.31
N PRO A 140 7.23 16.82 17.33
CA PRO A 140 8.67 16.84 17.55
C PRO A 140 9.16 18.28 17.73
N LEU A 141 10.38 18.46 18.24
CA LEU A 141 10.98 19.79 18.33
C LEU A 141 11.21 20.36 16.92
N LEU A 142 10.42 21.36 16.55
CA LEU A 142 10.44 22.00 15.23
C LEU A 142 10.60 23.53 15.36
N PRO A 143 11.29 24.18 14.42
CA PRO A 143 11.31 25.64 14.32
C PRO A 143 9.91 26.25 14.16
N ALA A 144 9.76 27.53 14.52
CA ALA A 144 8.53 28.25 14.28
C ALA A 144 8.23 28.34 12.77
N GLY A 145 7.03 27.94 12.38
CA GLY A 145 6.59 27.94 10.98
C GLY A 145 5.30 27.15 10.79
N GLU A 146 4.76 27.24 9.58
CA GLU A 146 3.65 26.41 9.14
C GLU A 146 4.19 25.11 8.52
N TYR A 147 3.54 23.99 8.82
CA TYR A 147 3.95 22.67 8.35
C TYR A 147 2.77 21.94 7.72
N LEU A 148 3.02 21.30 6.59
CA LEU A 148 2.08 20.36 6.01
C LEU A 148 2.05 19.08 6.87
N VAL A 149 0.85 18.54 7.08
CA VAL A 149 0.66 17.21 7.66
C VAL A 149 0.45 16.21 6.53
N THR A 150 1.23 15.13 6.55
CA THR A 150 1.08 13.99 5.63
C THR A 150 1.04 12.68 6.41
N GLY A 151 0.48 11.63 5.83
CA GLY A 151 0.45 10.28 6.39
C GLY A 151 0.19 9.23 5.34
#